data_AF-A0A089NJX7-F1
#
_entry.id   AF-A0A089NJX7-F1
#
_cell.length_a   1.000
_cell.length_b   1.000
_cell.length_c   1.000
_cell.angle_alpha   90.00
_cell.angle_beta   90.00
_cell.angle_gamma   90.00
#
_symmetry.space_group_name_H-M   'P 1'
#
loop_
_entity.id
_entity.type
_entity.pdbx_description
1 polymer ?
#
loop_
_entity_poly.entity_id
_entity_poly.type
_entity_poly.pdbx_seq_one_letter_code
_entity_poly.pdbx_strand_id
1 'polypeptide(L)'
;MRAPLRTLTVCVHAGLMAAIVLASPSALADAAQDCRSGNPEMRVGGCSRLLAEARTPRQRAIALDGRCWANIDRGAFADALADCNSAIRADDQYPYAFHNRGVAYAGLQNPTAAIADFDRALAMRPTFSNTLINRAKANITLGNTQAAVRDYEEVLRLKPDNEEAKSALNILRGSASTSSSINPTNSLCGSVGCN
;
A
#
# COMPACT_ATOMS: atom_id res chain seq x y z
N MET A 1 -25.21 -15.67 -75.36
CA MET A 1 -26.05 -16.52 -74.49
C MET A 1 -25.62 -16.28 -73.05
N ARG A 2 -26.46 -15.57 -72.26
CA ARG A 2 -26.19 -15.17 -70.86
C ARG A 2 -26.83 -16.20 -69.92
N ALA A 3 -26.05 -16.78 -69.00
CA ALA A 3 -26.56 -17.60 -67.91
C ALA A 3 -26.85 -16.72 -66.67
N PRO A 4 -27.91 -16.98 -65.89
CA PRO A 4 -28.33 -16.11 -64.79
C PRO A 4 -27.60 -16.43 -63.47
N LEU A 5 -27.27 -15.36 -62.73
CA LEU A 5 -26.79 -15.42 -61.35
C LEU A 5 -27.87 -16.04 -60.44
N ARG A 6 -27.51 -17.11 -59.72
CA ARG A 6 -28.29 -17.60 -58.58
C ARG A 6 -27.99 -16.71 -57.37
N THR A 7 -28.99 -15.97 -56.94
CA THR A 7 -29.04 -15.25 -55.66
C THR A 7 -28.91 -16.24 -54.50
N LEU A 8 -27.83 -16.15 -53.73
CA LEU A 8 -27.70 -16.84 -52.45
C LEU A 8 -28.53 -16.10 -51.39
N THR A 9 -29.64 -16.70 -51.00
CA THR A 9 -30.42 -16.34 -49.82
C THR A 9 -29.61 -16.69 -48.58
N VAL A 10 -29.07 -15.68 -47.88
CA VAL A 10 -28.44 -15.87 -46.56
C VAL A 10 -29.55 -16.13 -45.54
N CYS A 11 -29.57 -17.34 -44.99
CA CYS A 11 -30.46 -17.74 -43.90
C CYS A 11 -30.09 -16.98 -42.61
N VAL A 12 -31.02 -16.13 -42.14
CA VAL A 12 -31.01 -15.52 -40.80
C VAL A 12 -31.14 -16.63 -39.78
N HIS A 13 -30.02 -17.07 -39.20
CA HIS A 13 -30.04 -17.89 -38.00
C HIS A 13 -30.18 -16.95 -36.81
N ALA A 14 -31.34 -17.04 -36.14
CA ALA A 14 -31.57 -16.51 -34.81
C ALA A 14 -30.63 -17.23 -33.81
N GLY A 15 -29.38 -16.81 -33.79
CA GLY A 15 -28.40 -17.19 -32.79
C GLY A 15 -28.55 -16.31 -31.57
N LEU A 16 -28.74 -16.92 -30.41
CA LEU A 16 -28.66 -16.31 -29.09
C LEU A 16 -27.38 -15.48 -28.99
N MET A 17 -27.47 -14.16 -29.20
CA MET A 17 -26.40 -13.22 -28.92
C MET A 17 -26.24 -13.15 -27.40
N ALA A 18 -25.51 -14.10 -26.82
CA ALA A 18 -24.74 -13.78 -25.63
C ALA A 18 -23.77 -12.69 -26.07
N ALA A 19 -24.19 -11.43 -25.94
CA ALA A 19 -23.33 -10.29 -26.11
C ALA A 19 -22.25 -10.42 -25.04
N ILE A 20 -21.13 -11.04 -25.39
CA ILE A 20 -19.88 -10.81 -24.70
C ILE A 20 -19.60 -9.34 -25.01
N VAL A 21 -20.10 -8.47 -24.14
CA VAL A 21 -19.75 -7.06 -24.12
C VAL A 21 -18.27 -7.03 -23.77
N LEU A 22 -17.42 -7.18 -24.78
CA LEU A 22 -16.02 -6.86 -24.65
C LEU A 22 -16.01 -5.36 -24.33
N ALA A 23 -15.63 -5.02 -23.10
CA ALA A 23 -15.45 -3.63 -22.71
C ALA A 23 -14.62 -2.94 -23.80
N SER A 24 -15.12 -1.81 -24.33
CA SER A 24 -14.37 -1.06 -25.31
C SER A 24 -13.02 -0.63 -24.68
N PRO A 25 -11.96 -0.46 -25.49
CA PRO A 25 -10.68 0.05 -24.98
C PRO A 25 -10.83 1.37 -24.19
N SER A 26 -11.82 2.19 -24.54
CA SER A 26 -12.19 3.40 -23.78
C SER A 26 -12.76 3.10 -22.39
N ALA A 27 -13.67 2.15 -22.25
CA ALA A 27 -14.26 1.81 -20.96
C ALA A 27 -13.22 1.27 -19.96
N LEU A 28 -12.23 0.54 -20.45
CA LEU A 28 -11.07 0.09 -19.66
C LEU A 28 -10.16 1.25 -19.28
N ALA A 29 -9.92 2.20 -20.20
CA ALA A 29 -9.14 3.40 -19.92
C ALA A 29 -9.81 4.24 -18.82
N ASP A 30 -11.13 4.40 -18.88
CA ASP A 30 -11.92 5.11 -17.88
C ASP A 30 -11.89 4.39 -16.52
N ALA A 31 -12.02 3.05 -16.51
CA ALA A 31 -11.89 2.26 -15.27
C ALA A 31 -10.51 2.44 -14.63
N ALA A 32 -9.45 2.46 -15.45
CA ALA A 32 -8.10 2.66 -14.97
C ALA A 32 -7.86 4.10 -14.47
N GLN A 33 -8.48 5.09 -15.11
CA GLN A 33 -8.43 6.47 -14.67
C GLN A 33 -9.12 6.65 -13.32
N ASP A 34 -10.33 6.10 -13.18
CA ASP A 34 -11.07 6.13 -11.92
C ASP A 34 -10.31 5.39 -10.82
N CYS A 35 -9.70 4.25 -11.10
CA CYS A 35 -8.89 3.49 -10.13
C CYS A 35 -7.60 4.23 -9.70
N ARG A 36 -7.16 5.23 -10.45
CA ARG A 36 -6.05 6.13 -10.06
C ARG A 36 -6.54 7.46 -9.50
N SER A 37 -7.85 7.66 -9.38
CA SER A 37 -8.43 8.92 -8.93
C SER A 37 -8.01 9.24 -7.50
N GLY A 38 -7.80 10.53 -7.22
CA GLY A 38 -7.60 11.02 -5.85
C GLY A 38 -8.86 10.92 -4.98
N ASN A 39 -10.04 10.75 -5.57
CA ASN A 39 -11.29 10.57 -4.85
C ASN A 39 -11.47 9.08 -4.46
N PRO A 40 -11.61 8.75 -3.15
CA PRO A 40 -11.70 7.36 -2.70
C PRO A 40 -12.94 6.61 -3.23
N GLU A 41 -14.09 7.29 -3.36
CA GLU A 41 -15.33 6.67 -3.83
C GLU A 41 -15.25 6.31 -5.31
N MET A 42 -14.76 7.22 -6.14
CA MET A 42 -14.48 6.95 -7.56
C MET A 42 -13.45 5.83 -7.71
N ARG A 43 -12.43 5.81 -6.82
CA ARG A 43 -11.39 4.79 -6.84
C ARG A 43 -11.94 3.38 -6.60
N VAL A 44 -12.83 3.21 -5.62
CA VAL A 44 -13.49 1.91 -5.36
C VAL A 44 -14.24 1.41 -6.60
N GLY A 45 -15.00 2.29 -7.25
CA GLY A 45 -15.76 1.97 -8.47
C GLY A 45 -14.85 1.59 -9.64
N GLY A 46 -13.85 2.42 -9.94
CA GLY A 46 -12.87 2.19 -11.01
C GLY A 46 -12.11 0.88 -10.86
N CYS A 47 -11.57 0.62 -9.67
CA CYS A 47 -10.83 -0.61 -9.41
C CYS A 47 -11.73 -1.85 -9.42
N SER A 48 -12.99 -1.74 -9.02
CA SER A 48 -13.96 -2.84 -9.12
C SER A 48 -14.28 -3.20 -10.58
N ARG A 49 -14.37 -2.20 -11.48
CA ARG A 49 -14.50 -2.44 -12.92
C ARG A 49 -13.25 -3.08 -13.51
N LEU A 50 -12.06 -2.62 -13.14
CA LEU A 50 -10.81 -3.27 -13.56
C LEU A 50 -10.69 -4.72 -13.08
N LEU A 51 -11.18 -5.01 -11.88
CA LEU A 51 -11.17 -6.36 -11.32
C LEU A 51 -12.05 -7.33 -12.14
N ALA A 52 -13.20 -6.87 -12.63
CA ALA A 52 -14.08 -7.67 -13.48
C ALA A 52 -13.42 -8.05 -14.82
N GLU A 53 -12.52 -7.19 -15.30
CA GLU A 53 -11.81 -7.36 -16.57
C GLU A 53 -10.42 -8.01 -16.41
N ALA A 54 -10.01 -8.31 -15.17
CA ALA A 54 -8.69 -8.86 -14.88
C ALA A 54 -8.53 -10.27 -15.45
N ARG A 55 -7.60 -10.42 -16.40
CA ARG A 55 -7.31 -11.69 -17.10
C ARG A 55 -6.13 -12.45 -16.55
N THR A 56 -5.28 -11.79 -15.75
CA THR A 56 -4.10 -12.40 -15.13
C THR A 56 -4.15 -12.27 -13.61
N PRO A 57 -3.46 -13.16 -12.88
CA PRO A 57 -3.34 -13.04 -11.42
C PRO A 57 -2.74 -11.69 -11.01
N ARG A 58 -1.75 -11.19 -11.76
CA ARG A 58 -1.17 -9.85 -11.56
C ARG A 58 -2.17 -8.72 -11.73
N GLN A 59 -2.97 -8.73 -12.80
CA GLN A 59 -4.00 -7.72 -13.03
C GLN A 59 -5.04 -7.72 -11.91
N ARG A 60 -5.44 -8.91 -11.46
CA ARG A 60 -6.36 -9.10 -10.34
C ARG A 60 -5.78 -8.50 -9.06
N ALA A 61 -4.51 -8.78 -8.78
CA ALA A 61 -3.81 -8.23 -7.62
C ALA A 61 -3.73 -6.70 -7.65
N ILE A 62 -3.39 -6.09 -8.81
CA ILE A 62 -3.34 -4.64 -8.97
C ILE A 62 -4.71 -3.99 -8.72
N ALA A 63 -5.78 -4.55 -9.29
CA ALA A 63 -7.13 -4.00 -9.11
C ALA A 63 -7.62 -4.13 -7.66
N LEU A 64 -7.38 -5.28 -7.01
CA LEU A 64 -7.71 -5.50 -5.60
C LEU A 64 -6.90 -4.59 -4.68
N ASP A 65 -5.60 -4.41 -4.94
CA ASP A 65 -4.75 -3.49 -4.18
C ASP A 65 -5.20 -2.04 -4.33
N GLY A 66 -5.58 -1.61 -5.53
CA GLY A 66 -6.15 -0.29 -5.76
C GLY A 66 -7.43 -0.05 -4.94
N ARG A 67 -8.29 -1.06 -4.84
CA ARG A 67 -9.50 -1.01 -3.99
C ARG A 67 -9.16 -1.06 -2.49
N CYS A 68 -8.16 -1.85 -2.10
CA CYS A 68 -7.62 -1.86 -0.75
C CYS A 68 -7.16 -0.45 -0.34
N TRP A 69 -6.35 0.21 -1.17
CA TRP A 69 -5.90 1.57 -0.93
C TRP A 69 -7.07 2.57 -0.86
N ALA A 70 -8.07 2.45 -1.74
CA ALA A 70 -9.27 3.30 -1.68
C ALA A 70 -9.99 3.16 -0.32
N ASN A 71 -10.09 1.95 0.22
CA ASN A 71 -10.71 1.70 1.52
C ASN A 71 -9.85 2.19 2.70
N ILE A 72 -8.52 2.16 2.58
CA ILE A 72 -7.61 2.81 3.54
C ILE A 72 -7.88 4.31 3.61
N ASP A 73 -7.99 4.99 2.47
CA ASP A 73 -8.27 6.44 2.43
C ASP A 73 -9.66 6.78 3.02
N ARG A 74 -10.61 5.84 2.97
CA ARG A 74 -11.94 5.96 3.60
C ARG A 74 -11.94 5.64 5.11
N GLY A 75 -10.84 5.14 5.65
CA GLY A 75 -10.78 4.59 7.01
C GLY A 75 -11.51 3.24 7.17
N ALA A 76 -11.97 2.63 6.08
CA ALA A 76 -12.64 1.33 6.06
C ALA A 76 -11.61 0.19 6.11
N PHE A 77 -10.83 0.12 7.20
CA PHE A 77 -9.67 -0.76 7.28
C PHE A 77 -10.01 -2.26 7.21
N ALA A 78 -11.18 -2.69 7.69
CA ALA A 78 -11.61 -4.08 7.58
C ALA A 78 -11.84 -4.49 6.11
N ASP A 79 -12.50 -3.63 5.34
CA ASP A 79 -12.72 -3.82 3.90
C ASP A 79 -11.39 -3.79 3.13
N ALA A 80 -10.49 -2.88 3.52
CA ALA A 80 -9.14 -2.82 2.97
C ALA A 80 -8.38 -4.13 3.20
N LEU A 81 -8.41 -4.69 4.42
CA LEU A 81 -7.78 -5.98 4.70
C LEU A 81 -8.35 -7.11 3.83
N ALA A 82 -9.66 -7.15 3.60
CA ALA A 82 -10.28 -8.17 2.74
C ALA A 82 -9.78 -8.09 1.30
N ASP A 83 -9.66 -6.87 0.76
CA ASP A 83 -9.15 -6.62 -0.58
C ASP A 83 -7.66 -6.92 -0.70
N CYS A 84 -6.84 -6.43 0.24
CA CYS A 84 -5.41 -6.70 0.27
C CYS A 84 -5.10 -8.19 0.44
N ASN A 85 -5.84 -8.91 1.27
CA ASN A 85 -5.72 -10.37 1.39
C ASN A 85 -6.04 -11.07 0.06
N SER A 86 -7.06 -10.60 -0.65
CA SER A 86 -7.41 -11.14 -1.96
C SER A 86 -6.36 -10.80 -3.01
N ALA A 87 -5.75 -9.61 -2.94
CA ALA A 87 -4.65 -9.21 -3.82
C ALA A 87 -3.43 -10.11 -3.64
N ILE A 88 -3.04 -10.39 -2.39
CA ILE A 88 -1.92 -11.29 -2.06
C ILE A 88 -2.20 -12.72 -2.51
N ARG A 89 -3.43 -13.22 -2.36
CA ARG A 89 -3.81 -14.54 -2.89
C ARG A 89 -3.74 -14.61 -4.42
N ALA A 90 -4.00 -13.50 -5.10
CA ALA A 90 -3.91 -13.43 -6.56
C ALA A 90 -2.45 -13.36 -7.02
N ASP A 91 -1.59 -12.62 -6.33
CA ASP A 91 -0.16 -12.53 -6.62
C ASP A 91 0.63 -12.22 -5.34
N ASP A 92 1.32 -13.23 -4.81
CA ASP A 92 2.12 -13.13 -3.60
C ASP A 92 3.51 -12.52 -3.84
N GLN A 93 3.83 -12.18 -5.09
CA GLN A 93 5.00 -11.42 -5.52
C GLN A 93 4.65 -9.95 -5.83
N TYR A 94 3.48 -9.47 -5.38
CA TYR A 94 3.09 -8.07 -5.50
C TYR A 94 3.37 -7.27 -4.21
N PRO A 95 4.50 -6.53 -4.10
CA PRO A 95 4.90 -5.88 -2.85
C PRO A 95 3.94 -4.79 -2.38
N TYR A 96 3.18 -4.18 -3.28
CA TYR A 96 2.23 -3.12 -2.92
C TYR A 96 1.06 -3.64 -2.09
N ALA A 97 0.59 -4.86 -2.37
CA ALA A 97 -0.48 -5.48 -1.59
C ALA A 97 -0.07 -5.73 -0.13
N PHE A 98 1.17 -6.16 0.10
CA PHE A 98 1.71 -6.27 1.46
C PHE A 98 1.88 -4.91 2.11
N HIS A 99 2.43 -3.92 1.40
CA HIS A 99 2.54 -2.56 1.92
C HIS A 99 1.17 -2.00 2.36
N ASN A 100 0.16 -2.06 1.50
CA ASN A 100 -1.16 -1.52 1.80
C ASN A 100 -1.85 -2.32 2.91
N ARG A 101 -1.67 -3.64 2.98
CA ARG A 101 -2.18 -4.45 4.11
C ARG A 101 -1.52 -4.02 5.42
N GLY A 102 -0.22 -3.74 5.41
CA GLY A 102 0.49 -3.20 6.55
C GLY A 102 -0.03 -1.83 6.98
N VAL A 103 -0.35 -0.95 6.04
CA VAL A 103 -1.01 0.34 6.33
C VAL A 103 -2.39 0.15 6.97
N ALA A 104 -3.20 -0.79 6.46
CA ALA A 104 -4.49 -1.11 7.04
C ALA A 104 -4.38 -1.65 8.48
N TYR A 105 -3.40 -2.53 8.76
CA TYR A 105 -3.12 -3.00 10.12
C TYR A 105 -2.67 -1.86 11.05
N ALA A 106 -1.84 -0.93 10.56
CA ALA A 106 -1.47 0.25 11.33
C ALA A 106 -2.68 1.14 11.66
N GLY A 107 -3.60 1.32 10.71
CA GLY A 107 -4.88 2.01 10.93
C GLY A 107 -5.74 1.35 12.02
N LEU A 108 -5.70 0.02 12.09
CA LEU A 108 -6.35 -0.79 13.14
C LEU A 108 -5.54 -0.89 14.45
N GLN A 109 -4.52 -0.05 14.63
CA GLN A 109 -3.64 -0.06 15.82
C GLN A 109 -2.97 -1.42 16.07
N ASN A 110 -2.66 -2.16 14.99
CA ASN A 110 -1.89 -3.40 15.05
C ASN A 110 -0.50 -3.22 14.38
N PRO A 111 0.43 -2.51 15.03
CA PRO A 111 1.75 -2.24 14.47
C PRO A 111 2.60 -3.50 14.28
N THR A 112 2.36 -4.56 15.05
CA THR A 112 3.10 -5.84 14.91
C THR A 112 2.78 -6.51 13.58
N ALA A 113 1.49 -6.65 13.25
CA ALA A 113 1.07 -7.18 11.95
C ALA A 113 1.51 -6.26 10.79
N ALA A 114 1.47 -4.94 11.01
CA ALA A 114 1.94 -3.98 10.02
C ALA A 114 3.42 -4.16 9.66
N ILE A 115 4.29 -4.30 10.67
CA ILE A 115 5.73 -4.53 10.46
C ILE A 115 5.98 -5.81 9.67
N ALA A 116 5.31 -6.91 9.99
CA ALA A 116 5.48 -8.18 9.27
C ALA A 116 5.16 -8.04 7.77
N ASP A 117 4.12 -7.28 7.43
CA ASP A 117 3.74 -7.00 6.05
C ASP A 117 4.72 -6.04 5.35
N PHE A 118 5.19 -5.02 6.06
CA PHE A 118 6.22 -4.12 5.55
C PHE A 118 7.55 -4.86 5.30
N ASP A 119 7.95 -5.78 6.17
CA ASP A 119 9.11 -6.64 5.99
C ASP A 119 8.98 -7.46 4.71
N ARG A 120 7.81 -8.07 4.48
CA ARG A 120 7.56 -8.84 3.26
C ARG A 120 7.62 -7.96 2.01
N ALA A 121 7.03 -6.77 2.04
CA ALA A 121 7.12 -5.80 0.95
C ALA A 121 8.57 -5.38 0.66
N LEU A 122 9.37 -5.12 1.70
CA LEU A 122 10.77 -4.70 1.59
C LEU A 122 11.71 -5.83 1.15
N ALA A 123 11.41 -7.08 1.51
CA ALA A 123 12.15 -8.24 1.00
C ALA A 123 12.05 -8.35 -0.53
N MET A 124 10.89 -7.99 -1.10
CA MET A 124 10.69 -7.97 -2.56
C MET A 124 11.17 -6.67 -3.22
N ARG A 125 11.05 -5.54 -2.51
CA ARG A 125 11.51 -4.24 -2.99
C ARG A 125 12.20 -3.45 -1.87
N PRO A 126 13.52 -3.65 -1.67
CA PRO A 126 14.27 -3.00 -0.60
C PRO A 126 14.25 -1.47 -0.68
N THR A 127 14.12 -0.91 -1.87
CA THR A 127 14.13 0.54 -2.13
C THR A 127 12.75 1.20 -1.98
N PHE A 128 11.76 0.50 -1.42
CA PHE A 128 10.40 1.02 -1.28
C PHE A 128 10.30 2.05 -0.14
N SER A 129 10.76 3.28 -0.37
CA SER A 129 10.91 4.32 0.68
C SER A 129 9.67 4.55 1.53
N ASN A 130 8.46 4.58 0.95
CA ASN A 130 7.23 4.77 1.72
C ASN A 130 6.99 3.61 2.70
N THR A 131 7.40 2.39 2.35
CA THR A 131 7.32 1.23 3.25
C THR A 131 8.32 1.34 4.39
N LEU A 132 9.54 1.79 4.12
CA LEU A 132 10.53 2.06 5.18
C LEU A 132 10.00 3.12 6.17
N ILE A 133 9.43 4.22 5.67
CA ILE A 133 8.81 5.25 6.52
C ILE A 133 7.69 4.66 7.39
N ASN A 134 6.78 3.88 6.79
CA ASN A 134 5.65 3.32 7.54
C ASN A 134 6.10 2.24 8.54
N ARG A 135 7.12 1.43 8.20
CA ARG A 135 7.73 0.49 9.14
C ARG A 135 8.44 1.19 10.28
N ALA A 136 9.12 2.31 10.02
CA ALA A 136 9.72 3.13 11.06
C ALA A 136 8.66 3.67 12.04
N LYS A 137 7.55 4.20 11.54
CA LYS A 137 6.41 4.67 12.38
C LYS A 137 5.81 3.55 13.23
N ALA A 138 5.61 2.37 12.65
CA ALA A 138 5.11 1.21 13.38
C ALA A 138 6.11 0.77 14.46
N ASN A 139 7.41 0.80 14.17
CA ASN A 139 8.46 0.54 15.16
C ASN A 139 8.48 1.56 16.29
N ILE A 140 8.30 2.86 16.01
CA ILE A 140 8.17 3.89 17.06
C ILE A 140 6.99 3.59 17.98
N THR A 141 5.85 3.18 17.41
CA THR A 141 4.64 2.83 18.17
C THR A 141 4.89 1.68 19.14
N LEU A 142 5.79 0.75 18.78
CA LEU A 142 6.22 -0.37 19.64
C LEU A 142 7.41 -0.05 20.55
N GLY A 143 7.96 1.18 20.52
CA GLY A 143 9.16 1.55 21.27
C GLY A 143 10.48 1.05 20.66
N ASN A 144 10.45 0.48 19.45
CA ASN A 144 11.62 -0.03 18.74
C ASN A 144 12.42 1.10 18.06
N THR A 145 12.87 2.08 18.83
CA THR A 145 13.50 3.32 18.32
C THR A 145 14.70 3.06 17.42
N GLN A 146 15.58 2.11 17.77
CA GLN A 146 16.75 1.81 16.93
C GLN A 146 16.36 1.23 15.55
N ALA A 147 15.30 0.43 15.47
CA ALA A 147 14.82 -0.08 14.20
C ALA A 147 14.25 1.04 13.33
N ALA A 148 13.49 1.97 13.93
CA ALA A 148 12.98 3.14 13.23
C ALA A 148 14.09 4.07 12.72
N VAL A 149 15.15 4.28 13.51
CA VAL A 149 16.32 5.06 13.08
C VAL A 149 16.96 4.46 11.82
N ARG A 150 17.20 3.13 11.80
CA ARG A 150 17.76 2.45 10.61
C ARG A 150 16.89 2.64 9.37
N ASP A 151 15.57 2.52 9.52
CA ASP A 151 14.63 2.69 8.41
C ASP A 151 14.66 4.12 7.87
N TYR A 152 14.68 5.14 8.73
CA TYR A 152 14.78 6.54 8.29
C TYR A 152 16.15 6.89 7.70
N GLU A 153 17.23 6.34 8.22
CA GLU A 153 18.57 6.47 7.62
C GLU A 153 18.59 5.88 6.20
N GLU A 154 17.98 4.71 6.00
CA GLU A 154 17.85 4.11 4.68
C GLU A 154 16.99 4.96 3.74
N VAL A 155 15.91 5.57 4.25
CA VAL A 155 15.14 6.54 3.47
C VAL A 155 16.01 7.71 3.01
N LEU A 156 16.85 8.28 3.88
CA LEU A 156 17.76 9.37 3.49
C LEU A 156 18.88 8.92 2.56
N ARG A 157 19.34 7.67 2.67
CA ARG A 157 20.28 7.10 1.70
C ARG A 157 19.68 7.03 0.30
N LEU A 158 18.39 6.68 0.21
CA LEU A 158 17.65 6.58 -1.06
C LEU A 158 17.16 7.93 -1.58
N LYS A 159 16.76 8.82 -0.67
CA LYS A 159 16.16 10.14 -0.93
C LYS A 159 16.72 11.15 0.09
N PRO A 160 17.90 11.74 -0.18
CA PRO A 160 18.58 12.64 0.75
C PRO A 160 17.74 13.86 1.18
N ASP A 161 16.79 14.28 0.35
CA ASP A 161 15.93 15.45 0.58
C ASP A 161 14.57 15.09 1.22
N ASN A 162 14.41 13.88 1.75
CA ASN A 162 13.18 13.50 2.44
C ASN A 162 13.07 14.19 3.81
N GLU A 163 12.32 15.29 3.87
CA GLU A 163 12.16 16.11 5.08
C GLU A 163 11.52 15.36 6.26
N GLU A 164 10.62 14.41 5.98
CA GLU A 164 10.00 13.58 7.01
C GLU A 164 11.06 12.74 7.74
N ALA A 165 11.94 12.05 7.00
CA ALA A 165 13.00 11.26 7.57
C ALA A 165 14.05 12.10 8.31
N LYS A 166 14.42 13.28 7.79
CA LYS A 166 15.31 14.23 8.50
C LYS A 166 14.70 14.63 9.85
N SER A 167 13.44 15.05 9.84
CA SER A 167 12.73 15.50 11.03
C SER A 167 12.59 14.37 12.06
N ALA A 168 12.21 13.17 11.62
CA ALA A 168 12.09 12.00 12.48
C ALA A 168 13.42 11.64 13.14
N LEU A 169 14.53 11.63 12.40
CA LEU A 169 15.85 11.33 12.97
C LEU A 169 16.31 12.38 13.99
N ASN A 170 16.04 13.66 13.77
CA ASN A 170 16.36 14.72 14.73
C ASN A 170 15.64 14.47 16.07
N ILE A 171 14.36 14.08 16.02
CA ILE A 171 13.56 13.76 17.21
C ILE A 171 14.07 12.49 17.90
N LEU A 172 14.27 11.40 17.14
CA LEU A 172 14.67 10.10 17.67
C LEU A 172 16.10 10.11 18.26
N ARG A 173 17.01 10.92 17.69
CA ARG A 173 18.38 11.07 18.22
C ARG A 173 18.44 12.08 19.37
N GLY A 174 17.64 13.15 19.31
CA GLY A 174 17.55 14.13 20.40
C GLY A 174 16.93 13.57 21.69
N SER A 175 16.03 12.58 21.57
CA SER A 175 15.49 11.85 22.73
C SER A 175 16.48 10.82 23.30
N ALA A 176 17.41 10.29 22.50
CA ALA A 176 18.47 9.42 23.00
C ALA A 176 19.49 10.20 23.87
N SER A 177 19.82 11.44 23.49
CA SER A 177 20.78 12.29 24.23
C SER A 177 20.23 12.83 25.57
N THR A 178 18.92 12.91 25.77
CA THR A 178 18.33 13.27 27.08
C THR A 178 18.23 12.10 28.04
N SER A 179 18.23 10.85 27.54
CA SER A 179 18.20 9.64 28.39
C SER A 179 19.56 9.26 28.98
N SER A 180 20.67 9.68 28.35
CA SER A 180 22.03 9.34 28.77
C SER A 180 22.65 10.30 29.81
N SER A 181 21.95 11.38 30.25
CA SER A 181 22.50 12.34 31.22
C SER A 181 22.00 12.19 32.66
N ILE A 182 21.09 11.26 32.95
CA ILE A 182 20.71 10.97 34.34
C ILE A 182 21.69 9.91 34.88
N ASN A 183 22.88 10.35 35.27
CA ASN A 183 23.77 9.57 36.12
C ASN A 183 23.34 9.79 37.60
N PRO A 184 22.72 8.82 38.30
CA PRO A 184 22.16 9.07 39.63
C PRO A 184 23.18 9.14 40.77
N THR A 185 24.49 9.10 40.49
CA THR A 185 25.49 8.88 41.55
C THR A 185 26.52 9.99 41.73
N ASN A 186 26.18 11.27 41.53
CA ASN A 186 26.91 12.33 42.23
C ASN A 186 26.28 13.72 42.09
N SER A 187 25.76 14.26 43.19
CA SER A 187 26.04 15.63 43.68
C SER A 187 24.92 16.11 44.59
N LEU A 188 24.88 15.59 45.83
CA LEU A 188 24.22 16.25 46.95
C LEU A 188 25.01 15.91 48.23
N CYS A 189 26.08 16.67 48.50
CA CYS A 189 26.32 17.28 49.81
C CYS A 189 27.62 18.11 49.75
N GLY A 190 27.51 19.35 49.26
CA GLY A 190 28.39 20.43 49.63
C GLY A 190 27.59 21.39 50.51
N SER A 191 28.11 21.66 51.72
CA SER A 191 27.65 22.66 52.69
C SER A 191 26.23 22.45 53.26
N VAL A 192 26.10 21.89 54.47
CA VAL A 192 26.00 22.61 55.78
C VAL A 192 25.82 21.55 56.89
N GLY A 193 26.69 21.56 57.91
CA GLY A 193 26.43 20.97 59.23
C GLY A 193 26.89 19.54 59.47
N CYS A 194 28.16 19.38 59.89
CA CYS A 194 28.55 18.30 60.80
C CYS A 194 28.56 18.88 62.22
N ASN A 195 27.80 18.28 63.13
CA ASN A 195 27.92 18.41 64.58
C ASN A 195 27.70 17.02 65.19
#